data_AF-A0A160N332-F1
#
_entry.id   AF-A0A160N332-F1
#
_cell.length_a   1.000
_cell.length_b   1.000
_cell.length_c   1.000
_cell.angle_alpha   90.00
_cell.angle_beta   90.00
_cell.angle_gamma   90.00
#
_symmetry.space_group_name_H-M   'P 1'
#
loop_
_entity.id
_entity.type
_entity.pdbx_description
1 polymer ?
#
loop_
_entity_poly.entity_id
_entity_poly.type
_entity_poly.pdbx_seq_one_letter_code
_entity_poly.pdbx_strand_id
1 'polypeptide(L)'
;MTDTIEAWQCIGCGRVEAPQTCIGVCRDRKVQLVGLADFEQARAEAEALRTRLADVHARLQRFALAKPNEGRWDAAWHALQAQLREVLGSLADVATPCPG
;
A
#
# COMPACT_ATOMS: atom_id res chain seq x y z
N MET A 1 12.47 -7.74 7.45
CA MET A 1 11.93 -9.01 6.93
C MET A 1 10.80 -9.40 7.85
N THR A 2 9.61 -9.67 7.32
CA THR A 2 8.45 -10.03 8.14
C THR A 2 8.53 -11.50 8.51
N ASP A 3 8.77 -11.78 9.78
CA ASP A 3 8.80 -13.16 10.26
C ASP A 3 7.36 -13.70 10.32
N THR A 4 7.20 -14.93 9.83
CA THR A 4 5.91 -15.61 9.85
C THR A 4 5.99 -16.83 10.75
N ILE A 5 4.94 -17.05 11.53
CA ILE A 5 4.80 -18.26 12.33
C ILE A 5 3.71 -19.13 11.72
N GLU A 6 3.96 -20.43 11.68
CA GLU A 6 2.96 -21.40 11.25
C GLU A 6 2.04 -21.73 12.42
N ALA A 7 0.72 -21.70 12.17
CA ALA A 7 -0.28 -22.07 13.16
C ALA A 7 -1.39 -22.91 12.51
N TRP A 8 -2.15 -23.59 13.36
CA TRP A 8 -3.35 -24.30 12.94
C TRP A 8 -4.58 -23.45 13.28
N GLN A 9 -5.42 -23.20 12.28
CA GLN A 9 -6.67 -22.47 12.43
C GLN A 9 -7.85 -23.39 12.12
N CYS A 10 -8.79 -23.53 13.07
CA CYS A 10 -10.06 -24.20 12.81
C CYS A 10 -10.87 -23.43 11.79
N ILE A 11 -11.25 -24.07 10.67
CA ILE A 11 -12.03 -23.45 9.60
C ILE A 11 -13.49 -23.18 10.02
N GLY A 12 -13.97 -23.84 11.08
CA GLY A 12 -15.33 -23.69 11.57
C GLY A 12 -15.49 -22.51 12.53
N CYS A 13 -14.62 -22.40 13.54
CA CYS A 13 -14.74 -21.39 14.60
C CYS A 13 -13.62 -20.34 14.61
N GLY A 14 -12.65 -20.41 13.69
CA GLY A 14 -11.55 -19.44 13.58
C GLY A 14 -10.48 -19.52 14.67
N ARG A 15 -10.61 -20.46 15.61
CA ARG A 15 -9.66 -20.69 16.70
C ARG A 15 -8.26 -20.98 16.17
N VAL A 16 -7.27 -20.29 16.72
CA VAL A 16 -5.84 -20.54 16.51
C VAL A 16 -5.31 -21.17 17.80
N GLU A 17 -4.78 -22.40 17.74
CA GLU A 17 -4.50 -23.18 18.98
C GLU A 17 -3.35 -22.63 19.84
N ALA A 18 -3.64 -22.51 21.14
CA ALA A 18 -2.90 -23.16 22.23
C ALA A 18 -3.77 -24.35 22.74
N PRO A 19 -3.20 -25.38 23.40
CA PRO A 19 -3.77 -26.73 23.44
C PRO A 19 -5.03 -26.82 24.31
N GLN A 20 -6.20 -27.04 23.72
CA GLN A 20 -7.42 -27.45 24.44
C GLN A 20 -8.20 -28.46 23.60
N THR A 21 -8.77 -29.47 24.25
CA THR A 21 -9.39 -30.63 23.61
C THR A 21 -10.57 -30.23 22.72
N CYS A 22 -10.40 -30.31 21.41
CA CYS A 22 -11.45 -30.07 20.44
C CYS A 22 -12.49 -31.21 20.47
N ILE A 23 -13.78 -30.86 20.60
CA ILE A 23 -14.94 -31.78 20.67
C ILE A 23 -15.30 -32.39 19.28
N GLY A 24 -14.36 -32.37 18.32
CA GLY A 24 -14.45 -33.22 17.11
C GLY A 24 -15.26 -32.68 15.94
N VAL A 25 -15.51 -31.36 15.85
CA VAL A 25 -16.19 -30.74 14.67
C VAL A 25 -15.28 -29.80 13.88
N CYS A 26 -14.12 -29.40 14.41
CA CYS A 26 -13.18 -28.55 13.69
C CYS A 26 -12.39 -29.35 12.66
N ARG A 27 -12.44 -28.90 11.40
CA ARG A 27 -11.37 -29.16 10.43
C ARG A 27 -10.36 -28.01 10.57
N ASP A 28 -9.10 -28.33 10.74
CA ASP A 28 -8.05 -27.32 10.87
C ASP A 28 -7.33 -27.14 9.53
N ARG A 29 -6.91 -25.91 9.25
CA ARG A 29 -6.02 -25.60 8.12
C ARG A 29 -4.74 -24.97 8.65
N LYS A 30 -3.63 -25.27 8.00
CA LYS A 30 -2.37 -24.60 8.24
C LYS A 30 -2.48 -23.15 7.75
N VAL A 31 -2.12 -22.20 8.61
CA VAL A 31 -2.07 -20.77 8.30
C VAL A 31 -0.72 -20.20 8.66
N GLN A 32 -0.37 -19.08 8.03
CA GLN A 32 0.77 -18.27 8.41
C GLN A 32 0.25 -17.02 9.12
N LEU A 33 0.82 -16.73 10.28
CA LEU A 33 0.52 -15.55 11.06
C LEU A 33 1.75 -14.65 11.09
N VAL A 34 1.49 -13.35 11.16
CA VAL A 34 2.48 -12.29 11.31
C VAL A 34 2.23 -11.58 12.63
N GLY A 35 3.27 -11.04 13.25
CA GLY A 35 3.12 -10.19 14.42
C GLY A 35 2.19 -9.01 14.15
N LEU A 36 1.37 -8.63 15.14
CA LEU A 36 0.46 -7.49 14.98
C LEU A 36 1.23 -6.21 14.63
N ALA A 37 2.38 -5.98 15.27
CA ALA A 37 3.22 -4.81 15.02
C ALA A 37 3.70 -4.74 13.56
N ASP A 38 4.16 -5.86 13.00
CA ASP A 38 4.61 -5.93 11.60
C ASP A 38 3.43 -5.70 10.64
N PHE A 39 2.25 -6.24 10.95
CA PHE A 39 1.04 -6.00 10.17
C PHE A 39 0.62 -4.53 10.21
N GLU A 40 0.62 -3.91 11.39
CA GLU A 40 0.24 -2.50 11.56
C GLU A 40 1.23 -1.57 10.86
N GLN A 41 2.53 -1.87 10.93
CA GLN A 41 3.56 -1.14 10.20
C GLN A 41 3.34 -1.24 8.69
N ALA A 42 3.21 -2.46 8.16
CA ALA A 42 2.96 -2.68 6.73
C ALA A 42 1.65 -2.03 6.27
N ARG A 43 0.61 -2.05 7.12
CA ARG A 43 -0.67 -1.38 6.85
C ARG A 43 -0.49 0.13 6.75
N ALA A 44 0.22 0.74 7.70
CA ALA A 44 0.46 2.18 7.72
C ALA A 44 1.29 2.63 6.50
N GLU A 45 2.33 1.88 6.14
CA GLU A 45 3.13 2.11 4.94
C GLU A 45 2.28 2.00 3.66
N ALA A 46 1.42 0.97 3.57
CA ALA A 46 0.50 0.81 2.45
C ALA A 46 -0.55 1.94 2.36
N GLU A 47 -1.06 2.43 3.48
CA GLU A 47 -1.98 3.57 3.56
C GLU A 47 -1.31 4.86 3.06
N ALA A 48 -0.05 5.09 3.47
CA ALA A 48 0.75 6.23 3.04
C ALA A 48 1.04 6.18 1.54
N LEU A 49 1.41 5.00 1.01
CA LEU A 49 1.62 4.80 -0.43
C LEU A 49 0.34 5.02 -1.23
N ARG A 50 -0.80 4.47 -0.77
CA ARG A 50 -2.12 4.68 -1.42
C ARG A 50 -2.49 6.16 -1.47
N THR A 51 -2.27 6.90 -0.38
CA THR A 51 -2.54 8.35 -0.32
C THR A 51 -1.69 9.11 -1.33
N ARG A 52 -0.39 8.79 -1.42
CA ARG A 52 0.52 9.43 -2.39
C ARG A 52 0.15 9.10 -3.84
N LEU A 53 -0.17 7.85 -4.14
CA LEU A 53 -0.62 7.43 -5.47
C LEU A 53 -1.92 8.16 -5.89
N ALA A 54 -2.85 8.37 -4.95
CA ALA A 54 -4.06 9.13 -5.22
C ALA A 54 -3.77 10.60 -5.58
N ASP A 55 -2.83 11.26 -4.89
CA ASP A 55 -2.40 12.64 -5.23
C ASP A 55 -1.78 12.70 -6.63
N VAL A 56 -0.87 11.76 -6.94
CA VAL A 56 -0.25 11.66 -8.27
C VAL A 56 -1.31 11.44 -9.35
N HIS A 57 -2.24 10.51 -9.12
CA HIS A 57 -3.35 10.26 -10.04
C HIS A 57 -4.18 11.53 -10.28
N ALA A 58 -4.56 12.25 -9.21
CA ALA A 58 -5.35 13.47 -9.33
C ALA A 58 -4.62 14.58 -10.11
N ARG A 59 -3.29 14.71 -9.95
CA ARG A 59 -2.46 15.63 -10.73
C ARG A 59 -2.44 15.24 -12.22
N LEU A 60 -2.22 13.96 -12.53
CA LEU A 60 -2.22 13.45 -13.91
C LEU A 60 -3.60 13.58 -14.57
N GLN A 61 -4.68 13.29 -13.84
CA GLN A 61 -6.04 13.39 -14.35
C GLN A 61 -6.43 14.83 -14.69
N ARG A 62 -6.04 15.80 -13.85
CA ARG A 62 -6.25 17.23 -14.15
C ARG A 62 -5.57 17.63 -15.47
N PHE A 63 -4.39 17.10 -15.75
CA PHE A 63 -3.72 17.34 -17.02
C PHE A 63 -4.41 16.64 -18.19
N ALA A 64 -4.77 15.36 -18.06
CA ALA A 64 -5.44 14.62 -19.13
C ALA A 64 -6.76 15.29 -19.58
N LEU A 65 -7.42 16.01 -18.66
CA LEU A 65 -8.66 16.74 -18.93
C LEU A 65 -8.44 18.23 -19.29
N ALA A 66 -7.23 18.77 -19.10
CA ALA A 66 -6.95 20.16 -19.40
C ALA A 66 -6.85 20.37 -20.91
N LYS A 67 -7.74 21.19 -21.47
CA LYS A 67 -7.66 21.63 -22.86
C LYS A 67 -7.04 23.03 -22.90
N PRO A 68 -5.78 23.19 -23.35
CA PRO A 68 -5.17 24.51 -23.46
C PRO A 68 -5.88 25.34 -24.54
N ASN A 69 -6.02 26.64 -24.30
CA ASN A 69 -6.51 27.58 -25.30
C ASN A 69 -5.48 27.73 -26.42
N GLU A 70 -5.95 27.91 -27.66
CA GLU A 70 -5.08 28.17 -28.81
C GLU A 70 -4.15 29.36 -28.52
N GLY A 71 -2.84 29.15 -28.74
CA GLY A 71 -1.80 30.14 -28.50
C GLY A 71 -1.25 30.23 -27.06
N ARG A 72 -1.70 29.41 -26.11
CA ARG A 72 -1.15 29.37 -24.72
C ARG A 72 -0.68 27.98 -24.26
N TRP A 73 -0.42 27.07 -25.20
CA TRP A 73 -0.02 25.70 -24.88
C TRP A 73 1.35 25.65 -24.18
N ASP A 74 2.28 26.56 -24.49
CA ASP A 74 3.61 26.63 -23.87
C ASP A 74 3.53 26.86 -22.35
N ALA A 75 2.65 27.76 -21.90
CA ALA A 75 2.46 28.03 -20.47
C ALA A 75 1.86 26.82 -19.73
N ALA A 76 0.88 26.14 -20.35
CA ALA A 76 0.30 24.91 -19.81
C ALA A 76 1.33 23.77 -19.77
N TRP A 77 2.19 23.68 -20.79
CA TRP A 77 3.26 22.69 -20.88
C TRP A 77 4.36 22.90 -19.83
N HIS A 78 4.81 24.14 -19.63
CA HIS A 78 5.80 24.45 -18.58
C HIS A 78 5.24 24.22 -17.17
N ALA A 79 3.97 24.56 -16.93
CA ALA A 79 3.30 24.27 -15.66
C ALA A 79 3.24 22.75 -15.39
N LEU A 80 2.97 21.95 -16.42
CA LEU A 80 2.99 20.49 -16.32
C LEU A 80 4.39 19.97 -15.97
N GLN A 81 5.43 20.41 -16.69
CA GLN A 81 6.80 19.97 -16.41
C GLN A 81 7.23 20.30 -14.98
N ALA A 82 6.83 21.46 -14.44
CA ALA A 82 7.10 21.83 -13.06
C ALA A 82 6.40 20.89 -12.07
N GLN A 83 5.12 20.60 -12.28
CA GLN A 83 4.37 19.66 -11.43
C GLN A 83 4.91 18.22 -11.52
N LEU A 84 5.30 17.76 -12.69
CA LEU A 84 5.92 16.45 -12.88
C LEU A 84 7.27 16.36 -12.17
N ARG A 85 8.10 17.40 -12.22
CA ARG A 85 9.38 17.43 -11.49
C ARG A 85 9.18 17.36 -9.99
N GLU A 86 8.18 18.06 -9.45
CA GLU A 86 7.81 17.99 -8.03
C GLU A 86 7.39 16.56 -7.63
N VAL A 87 6.53 15.93 -8.45
CA VAL A 87 6.07 14.55 -8.22
C VAL A 87 7.22 13.53 -8.34
N LEU A 88 8.09 13.68 -9.35
CA LEU A 88 9.26 12.80 -9.49
C LEU A 88 10.24 12.96 -8.32
N GLY A 89 10.38 14.18 -7.79
CA GLY A 89 11.13 14.42 -6.56
C GLY A 89 10.54 13.70 -5.35
N SER A 90 9.22 13.81 -5.14
CA SER A 90 8.57 13.14 -3.99
C SER A 90 8.52 11.61 -4.10
N LEU A 91 8.60 11.06 -5.31
CA LEU A 91 8.69 9.62 -5.55
C LEU A 91 10.13 9.08 -5.44
N ALA A 92 11.17 9.88 -5.68
CA ALA A 92 12.56 9.46 -5.51
C ALA A 92 12.87 9.08 -4.05
N ASP A 93 12.22 9.76 -3.10
CA ASP A 93 12.29 9.43 -1.67
C ASP A 93 11.70 8.05 -1.34
N VAL A 94 10.81 7.52 -2.19
CA VAL A 94 10.19 6.18 -2.03
C VAL A 94 11.09 5.07 -2.59
N ALA A 95 11.91 5.36 -3.60
CA ALA A 95 12.80 4.38 -4.23
C ALA A 95 14.04 4.06 -3.39
N THR A 96 14.33 4.86 -2.35
CA THR A 96 15.44 4.63 -1.42
C THR A 96 14.89 3.96 -0.16
N PRO A 97 14.88 2.61 -0.06
CA PRO A 97 14.53 1.98 1.21
C PRO A 97 15.53 2.40 2.28
N CYS A 98 15.02 2.75 3.46
CA CYS A 98 15.82 3.05 4.65
C CYS A 98 16.78 1.86 4.90
N PRO A 99 18.11 2.06 5.03
CA PRO A 99 18.98 0.99 5.49
C PRO A 99 18.62 0.72 6.96
N GLY A 100 18.11 -0.48 7.23
CA GLY A 100 17.82 -0.96 8.58
C GLY A 100 19.06 -1.12 9.43
#